data_AF-A0A8T4URF2-F1
#
_entry.id   AF-A0A8T4URF2-F1
#
_cell.length_a   1.000
_cell.length_b   1.000
_cell.length_c   1.000
_cell.angle_alpha   90.00
_cell.angle_beta   90.00
_cell.angle_gamma   90.00
#
_symmetry.space_group_name_H-M   'P 1'
#
loop_
_entity.id
_entity.type
_entity.pdbx_description
1 polymer ?
#
loop_
_entity_poly.entity_id
_entity_poly.type
_entity_poly.pdbx_seq_one_letter_code
_entity_poly.pdbx_strand_id
1 'polypeptide(L)'
;MYDILRNEKKREDLQKLDQNFFLDVLGYLREKKSILDLKKNSDELFAAGERDKLEYELRSIRRILKEIYEKREKKIIDIALNRSRTGSDIIDTSAMLLEEKEFYDQILNNLDHFRRGVLLNLFQGKLPSTAPSPFIKFESTPALDDAGDDLVGPLNTSPSSEITSVSIPIKPSLNTDPAPPKIIAAEPKPTVPLSTPANFVSIKFVHAVPSFVWKDMKVYGPFDTGETTSIFPEIAELLVRKGRAEKV
;
A
#
# COMPACT_ATOMS: atom_id res chain seq x y z
N MET A 1 1.05 -6.31 28.73
CA MET A 1 1.00 -4.97 28.07
C MET A 1 2.40 -4.40 27.81
N TYR A 2 3.28 -4.22 28.80
CA TYR A 2 4.63 -3.68 28.60
C TYR A 2 5.45 -4.39 27.51
N ASP A 3 5.41 -5.72 27.47
CA ASP A 3 6.15 -6.50 26.46
C ASP A 3 5.62 -6.32 25.03
N ILE A 4 4.33 -6.04 24.87
CA ILE A 4 3.75 -5.68 23.57
C ILE A 4 4.37 -4.38 23.09
N LEU A 5 4.36 -3.32 23.91
CA LEU A 5 5.01 -2.05 23.57
C LEU A 5 6.53 -2.21 23.33
N ARG A 6 7.21 -3.08 24.11
CA ARG A 6 8.64 -3.37 23.99
C ARG A 6 8.97 -4.05 22.66
N ASN A 7 8.14 -4.99 22.22
CA ASN A 7 8.31 -5.71 20.97
C ASN A 7 7.91 -4.84 19.76
N GLU A 8 6.79 -4.14 19.84
CA GLU A 8 6.29 -3.22 18.80
C GLU A 8 7.27 -2.06 18.53
N LYS A 9 8.06 -1.65 19.54
CA LYS A 9 9.18 -0.70 19.41
C LYS A 9 10.49 -1.29 18.85
N LYS A 10 10.69 -2.60 18.94
CA LYS A 10 11.95 -3.29 18.57
C LYS A 10 11.91 -3.96 17.20
N ARG A 11 10.72 -4.35 16.76
CA ARG A 11 10.44 -4.97 15.47
C ARG A 11 10.02 -3.89 14.48
N GLU A 12 10.50 -3.98 13.25
CA GLU A 12 9.97 -3.18 12.14
C GLU A 12 8.68 -3.78 11.58
N ASP A 13 8.54 -5.11 11.63
CA ASP A 13 7.32 -5.82 11.21
C ASP A 13 6.19 -5.72 12.26
N LEU A 14 4.95 -5.81 11.80
CA LEU A 14 3.76 -5.69 12.64
C LEU A 14 3.63 -6.93 13.55
N GLN A 15 3.58 -6.73 14.88
CA GLN A 15 3.41 -7.87 15.77
C GLN A 15 2.00 -8.47 15.62
N LYS A 16 1.88 -9.80 15.53
CA LYS A 16 0.58 -10.46 15.71
C LYS A 16 0.10 -10.30 17.16
N LEU A 17 -1.13 -9.83 17.33
CA LEU A 17 -1.84 -9.72 18.59
C LEU A 17 -3.04 -10.70 18.60
N ASP A 18 -3.63 -10.90 19.77
CA ASP A 18 -4.92 -11.59 19.89
C ASP A 18 -6.04 -10.66 19.39
N GLN A 19 -7.04 -11.21 18.68
CA GLN A 19 -8.18 -10.42 18.21
C GLN A 19 -9.02 -9.85 19.38
N ASN A 20 -8.96 -10.48 20.56
CA ASN A 20 -9.60 -9.98 21.78
C ASN A 20 -8.80 -8.88 22.51
N PHE A 21 -7.61 -8.49 22.02
CA PHE A 21 -6.71 -7.56 22.72
C PHE A 21 -7.37 -6.26 23.20
N PHE A 22 -8.24 -5.64 22.38
CA PHE A 22 -8.95 -4.42 22.80
C PHE A 22 -10.03 -4.69 23.85
N LEU A 23 -10.65 -5.87 23.87
CA LEU A 23 -11.61 -6.28 24.91
C LEU A 23 -10.89 -6.49 26.25
N ASP A 24 -9.73 -7.15 26.25
CA ASP A 24 -8.90 -7.36 27.44
C ASP A 24 -8.42 -6.03 28.03
N VAL A 25 -7.92 -5.13 27.19
CA VAL A 25 -7.49 -3.77 27.58
C VAL A 25 -8.66 -2.97 28.13
N LEU A 26 -9.85 -3.07 27.54
CA LEU A 26 -11.07 -2.40 28.01
C LEU A 26 -11.54 -2.95 29.36
N GLY A 27 -11.49 -4.27 29.56
CA GLY A 27 -11.79 -4.93 30.83
C GLY A 27 -10.87 -4.44 31.95
N TYR A 28 -9.56 -4.53 31.73
CA TYR A 28 -8.54 -4.08 32.68
C TYR A 28 -8.64 -2.57 33.01
N LEU A 29 -8.92 -1.72 32.01
CA LEU A 29 -9.16 -0.29 32.23
C LEU A 29 -10.44 -0.03 33.04
N ARG A 30 -11.52 -0.78 32.81
CA ARG A 30 -12.77 -0.66 33.58
C ARG A 30 -12.58 -1.10 35.03
N GLU A 31 -11.91 -2.22 35.27
CA GLU A 31 -11.57 -2.73 36.61
C GLU A 31 -10.75 -1.69 37.39
N LYS A 32 -9.60 -1.27 36.84
CA LYS A 32 -8.71 -0.29 37.48
C LYS A 32 -9.41 1.05 37.73
N LYS A 33 -10.31 1.48 36.84
CA LYS A 33 -11.13 2.69 37.06
C LYS A 33 -12.17 2.47 38.18
N SER A 34 -12.86 1.34 38.21
CA SER A 34 -13.84 1.04 39.27
C SER A 34 -13.19 1.04 40.66
N ILE A 35 -11.98 0.51 40.80
CA ILE A 35 -11.23 0.53 42.06
C ILE A 35 -10.87 1.97 42.47
N LEU A 36 -10.50 2.83 41.50
CA LEU A 36 -10.23 4.25 41.76
C LEU A 36 -11.49 5.01 42.18
N ASP A 37 -12.58 4.83 41.44
CA ASP A 37 -13.84 5.54 41.67
C ASP A 37 -14.46 5.12 43.03
N LEU A 38 -14.35 3.84 43.43
CA LEU A 38 -14.70 3.38 44.77
C LEU A 38 -13.84 4.04 45.86
N LYS A 39 -12.51 4.04 45.69
CA LYS A 39 -11.58 4.65 46.67
C LYS A 39 -11.68 6.18 46.74
N LYS A 40 -12.29 6.85 45.76
CA LYS A 40 -12.54 8.31 45.82
C LYS A 40 -13.70 8.70 46.73
N ASN A 41 -14.63 7.78 47.01
CA ASN A 41 -15.81 8.06 47.84
C ASN A 41 -15.60 7.73 49.33
N SER A 42 -14.58 6.94 49.68
CA SER A 42 -14.23 6.57 51.06
C SER A 42 -13.20 7.54 51.64
N ASP A 43 -13.60 8.55 52.42
CA ASP A 43 -12.76 9.72 52.78
C ASP A 43 -11.66 9.44 53.85
N GLU A 44 -10.94 8.33 53.72
CA GLU A 44 -9.75 8.03 54.52
C GLU A 44 -8.55 8.89 54.10
N LEU A 45 -8.00 9.60 55.09
CA LEU A 45 -6.79 10.41 54.97
C LEU A 45 -5.56 9.59 54.56
N PHE A 46 -5.46 8.33 55.03
CA PHE A 46 -4.36 7.42 54.71
C PHE A 46 -4.44 6.85 53.28
N ALA A 47 -5.63 6.78 52.68
CA ALA A 47 -5.82 6.23 51.34
C ALA A 47 -5.38 7.18 50.21
N ALA A 48 -5.02 8.43 50.51
CA ALA A 48 -4.53 9.41 49.52
C ALA A 48 -3.31 8.88 48.74
N GLY A 49 -2.29 8.38 49.45
CA GLY A 49 -1.09 7.80 48.84
C GLY A 49 -1.30 6.47 48.10
N GLU A 50 -2.50 5.89 48.13
CA GLU A 50 -2.90 4.78 47.25
C GLU A 50 -3.63 5.27 46.00
N ARG A 51 -4.48 6.30 46.13
CA ARG A 51 -5.14 6.95 44.99
C ARG A 51 -4.11 7.47 43.99
N ASP A 52 -3.08 8.16 44.47
CA ASP A 52 -2.01 8.73 43.63
C ASP A 52 -1.28 7.65 42.82
N LYS A 53 -0.99 6.50 43.44
CA LYS A 53 -0.38 5.34 42.75
C LYS A 53 -1.29 4.78 41.67
N LEU A 54 -2.58 4.63 41.96
CA LEU A 54 -3.57 4.09 41.01
C LEU A 54 -3.87 5.07 39.85
N GLU A 55 -3.87 6.38 40.11
CA GLU A 55 -3.93 7.39 39.06
C GLU A 55 -2.67 7.41 38.19
N TYR A 56 -1.49 7.22 38.80
CA TYR A 56 -0.23 7.08 38.06
C TYR A 56 -0.24 5.82 37.18
N GLU A 57 -0.68 4.67 37.69
CA GLU A 57 -0.87 3.45 36.91
C GLU A 57 -1.80 3.68 35.71
N LEU A 58 -3.00 4.25 35.93
CA LEU A 58 -3.95 4.54 34.85
C LEU A 58 -3.38 5.53 33.82
N ARG A 59 -2.60 6.52 34.25
CA ARG A 59 -1.88 7.46 33.36
C ARG A 59 -0.82 6.73 32.53
N SER A 60 -0.08 5.82 33.15
CA SER A 60 0.94 4.97 32.52
C SER A 60 0.31 4.03 31.48
N ILE A 61 -0.78 3.34 31.83
CA ILE A 61 -1.53 2.44 30.93
C ILE A 61 -2.05 3.19 29.70
N ARG A 62 -2.68 4.36 29.87
CA ARG A 62 -3.17 5.20 28.76
C ARG A 62 -2.03 5.63 27.84
N ARG A 63 -0.87 6.02 28.40
CA ARG A 63 0.34 6.35 27.64
C ARG A 63 0.85 5.15 26.84
N ILE A 64 0.92 3.97 27.45
CA ILE A 64 1.37 2.73 26.80
C ILE A 64 0.43 2.35 25.64
N LEU A 65 -0.89 2.47 25.84
CA LEU A 65 -1.88 2.19 24.80
C LEU A 65 -1.71 3.13 23.60
N LYS A 66 -1.54 4.44 23.85
CA LYS A 66 -1.25 5.44 22.81
C LYS A 66 0.04 5.12 22.06
N GLU A 67 1.14 4.81 22.77
CA GLU A 67 2.42 4.47 22.14
C GLU A 67 2.40 3.13 21.38
N ILE A 68 1.51 2.18 21.72
CA ILE A 68 1.25 0.97 20.91
C ILE A 68 0.50 1.35 19.64
N TYR A 69 -0.61 2.09 19.77
CA TYR A 69 -1.45 2.50 18.64
C TYR A 69 -0.65 3.28 17.58
N GLU A 70 0.06 4.34 17.97
CA GLU A 70 0.86 5.17 17.05
C GLU A 70 1.97 4.38 16.33
N LYS A 71 2.49 3.31 16.98
CA LYS A 71 3.49 2.43 16.37
C LYS A 71 2.88 1.47 15.35
N ARG A 72 1.70 0.92 15.63
CA ARG A 72 0.97 0.01 14.73
C ARG A 72 0.38 0.76 13.54
N GLU A 73 -0.25 1.90 13.79
CA GLU A 73 -0.77 2.83 12.79
C GLU A 73 0.28 3.16 11.72
N LYS A 74 1.49 3.58 12.12
CA LYS A 74 2.59 3.83 11.19
C LYS A 74 2.92 2.60 10.34
N LYS A 75 3.09 1.43 10.96
CA LYS A 75 3.41 0.18 10.24
C LYS A 75 2.32 -0.20 9.24
N ILE A 76 1.06 -0.04 9.61
CA ILE A 76 -0.09 -0.33 8.73
C ILE A 76 -0.08 0.62 7.52
N ILE A 77 0.20 1.90 7.72
CA ILE A 77 0.39 2.88 6.62
C ILE A 77 1.57 2.48 5.72
N ASP A 78 2.72 2.11 6.30
CA ASP A 78 3.91 1.68 5.53
C ASP A 78 3.61 0.41 4.71
N ILE A 79 2.85 -0.56 5.26
CA ILE A 79 2.42 -1.79 4.56
C ILE A 79 1.44 -1.46 3.43
N ALA A 80 0.44 -0.60 3.65
CA ALA A 80 -0.51 -0.16 2.62
C ALA A 80 0.18 0.60 1.48
N LEU A 81 1.13 1.48 1.84
CA LEU A 81 1.96 2.21 0.89
C LEU A 81 2.76 1.26 0.00
N ASN A 82 3.37 0.22 0.58
CA ASN A 82 4.14 -0.77 -0.16
C ASN A 82 3.26 -1.65 -1.06
N ARG A 83 2.08 -2.13 -0.60
CA ARG A 83 1.15 -2.90 -1.47
C ARG A 83 0.76 -2.11 -2.71
N SER A 84 0.26 -0.89 -2.51
CA SER A 84 -0.25 -0.03 -3.59
C SER A 84 0.88 0.55 -4.47
N ARG A 85 2.16 0.44 -4.06
CA ARG A 85 3.32 0.71 -4.94
C ARG A 85 3.72 -0.49 -5.80
N THR A 86 3.59 -1.71 -5.28
CA THR A 86 4.14 -2.92 -5.92
C THR A 86 3.09 -3.75 -6.65
N GLY A 87 1.80 -3.59 -6.34
CA GLY A 87 0.70 -4.37 -6.92
C GLY A 87 0.67 -5.84 -6.48
N SER A 88 1.53 -6.24 -5.55
CA SER A 88 1.67 -7.62 -5.09
C SER A 88 0.75 -7.92 -3.92
N ASP A 89 -0.10 -8.94 -4.07
CA ASP A 89 -1.06 -9.36 -3.04
C ASP A 89 -0.47 -10.28 -1.96
N ILE A 90 0.86 -10.38 -1.92
CA ILE A 90 1.64 -11.33 -1.09
C ILE A 90 1.87 -10.77 0.33
N ILE A 91 0.86 -10.11 0.91
CA ILE A 91 0.95 -9.46 2.22
C ILE A 91 0.08 -10.18 3.23
N ASP A 92 0.71 -10.70 4.29
CA ASP A 92 0.01 -11.29 5.42
C ASP A 92 -0.72 -10.21 6.23
N THR A 93 -2.05 -10.17 6.10
CA THR A 93 -2.93 -9.31 6.88
C THR A 93 -3.34 -9.94 8.23
N SER A 94 -2.94 -11.18 8.52
CA SER A 94 -3.36 -11.92 9.72
C SER A 94 -2.73 -11.44 11.04
N ALA A 95 -1.85 -10.44 10.98
CA ALA A 95 -1.27 -9.73 12.12
C ALA A 95 -2.01 -8.43 12.49
N MET A 96 -3.00 -8.02 11.67
CA MET A 96 -3.87 -6.88 11.93
C MET A 96 -5.08 -7.29 12.78
N LEU A 97 -5.54 -6.37 13.63
CA LEU A 97 -6.84 -6.44 14.30
C LEU A 97 -7.97 -6.01 13.35
N LEU A 98 -9.23 -6.22 13.74
CA LEU A 98 -10.39 -5.92 12.90
C LEU A 98 -10.45 -4.44 12.47
N GLU A 99 -10.30 -3.54 13.43
CA GLU A 99 -10.31 -2.08 13.24
C GLU A 99 -9.09 -1.61 12.44
N GLU A 100 -7.94 -2.25 12.66
CA GLU A 100 -6.70 -1.99 11.92
C GLU A 100 -6.80 -2.42 10.47
N LYS A 101 -7.51 -3.51 10.17
CA LYS A 101 -7.77 -3.98 8.81
C LYS A 101 -8.72 -3.02 8.07
N GLU A 102 -9.76 -2.50 8.73
CA GLU A 102 -10.63 -1.49 8.11
C GLU A 102 -9.85 -0.23 7.74
N PHE A 103 -9.06 0.31 8.69
CA PHE A 103 -8.18 1.45 8.46
C PHE A 103 -7.18 1.20 7.31
N TYR A 104 -6.57 0.02 7.27
CA TYR A 104 -5.70 -0.42 6.19
C TYR A 104 -6.39 -0.43 4.82
N ASP A 105 -7.57 -1.04 4.71
CA ASP A 105 -8.31 -1.12 3.44
C ASP A 105 -8.77 0.27 2.98
N GLN A 106 -9.15 1.18 3.89
CA GLN A 106 -9.46 2.57 3.57
C GLN A 106 -8.23 3.33 3.03
N ILE A 107 -7.06 3.20 3.66
CA ILE A 107 -5.82 3.83 3.17
C ILE A 107 -5.45 3.28 1.79
N LEU A 108 -5.49 1.95 1.63
CA LEU A 108 -5.13 1.29 0.38
C LEU A 108 -6.00 1.80 -0.78
N ASN A 109 -7.32 1.80 -0.61
CA ASN A 109 -8.25 2.28 -1.63
C ASN A 109 -7.99 3.74 -2.05
N ASN A 110 -7.64 4.61 -1.10
CA ASN A 110 -7.27 6.00 -1.39
C ASN A 110 -5.94 6.08 -2.18
N LEU A 111 -4.89 5.38 -1.74
CA LEU A 111 -3.60 5.35 -2.44
C LEU A 111 -3.74 4.84 -3.88
N ASP A 112 -4.53 3.80 -4.07
CA ASP A 112 -4.87 3.20 -5.36
C ASP A 112 -5.70 4.13 -6.24
N HIS A 113 -6.68 4.85 -5.68
CA HIS A 113 -7.47 5.86 -6.39
C HIS A 113 -6.57 6.95 -6.95
N PHE A 114 -5.68 7.53 -6.14
CA PHE A 114 -4.75 8.56 -6.63
C PHE A 114 -3.71 7.99 -7.61
N ARG A 115 -3.29 6.72 -7.49
CA ARG A 115 -2.40 6.08 -8.48
C ARG A 115 -3.09 5.83 -9.82
N ARG A 116 -4.36 5.43 -9.85
CA ARG A 116 -5.14 5.33 -11.09
C ARG A 116 -5.47 6.72 -11.68
N GLY A 117 -5.98 7.62 -10.84
CA GLY A 117 -6.44 8.94 -11.25
C GLY A 117 -5.33 9.90 -11.69
N VAL A 118 -4.13 9.79 -11.13
CA VAL A 118 -2.97 10.63 -11.47
C VAL A 118 -1.93 9.86 -12.28
N LEU A 119 -1.25 8.87 -11.67
CA LEU A 119 -0.05 8.26 -12.25
C LEU A 119 -0.35 7.49 -13.54
N LEU A 120 -1.39 6.66 -13.55
CA LEU A 120 -1.78 5.87 -14.73
C LEU A 120 -2.30 6.76 -15.87
N ASN A 121 -3.03 7.85 -15.55
CA ASN A 121 -3.46 8.82 -16.57
C ASN A 121 -2.26 9.56 -17.19
N LEU A 122 -1.30 10.01 -16.39
CA LEU A 122 -0.07 10.63 -16.89
C LEU A 122 0.76 9.67 -17.76
N PHE A 123 0.86 8.39 -17.38
CA PHE A 123 1.49 7.35 -18.21
C PHE A 123 0.75 7.09 -19.54
N GLN A 124 -0.51 7.49 -19.65
CA GLN A 124 -1.32 7.43 -20.88
C GLN A 124 -1.37 8.78 -21.63
N GLY A 125 -0.59 9.79 -21.21
CA GLY A 125 -0.62 11.14 -21.80
C GLY A 125 -1.93 11.92 -21.54
N LYS A 126 -2.74 11.48 -20.57
CA LYS A 126 -4.02 12.09 -20.19
C LYS A 126 -3.84 13.05 -19.01
N LEU A 127 -4.71 14.05 -18.93
CA LEU A 127 -4.81 14.89 -17.74
C LEU A 127 -5.19 14.05 -16.51
N PRO A 128 -4.62 14.32 -15.33
CA PRO A 128 -5.06 13.70 -14.08
C PRO A 128 -6.55 13.94 -13.83
N SER A 129 -7.25 12.90 -13.40
CA SER A 129 -8.63 12.97 -12.93
C SER A 129 -8.77 12.14 -11.66
N THR A 130 -8.92 12.84 -10.53
CA THR A 130 -9.10 12.27 -9.20
C THR A 130 -10.53 12.41 -8.69
N ALA A 131 -11.46 12.83 -9.57
CA ALA A 131 -12.86 12.99 -9.24
C ALA A 131 -13.39 11.70 -8.59
N PRO A 132 -14.03 11.78 -7.40
CA PRO A 132 -14.67 10.61 -6.85
C PRO A 132 -15.75 10.17 -7.84
N SER A 133 -15.71 8.89 -8.24
CA SER A 133 -16.87 8.30 -8.92
C SER A 133 -18.08 8.55 -8.03
N PRO A 134 -19.18 9.11 -8.56
CA PRO A 134 -20.32 9.50 -7.73
C PRO A 134 -20.77 8.29 -6.93
N PHE A 135 -20.73 8.41 -5.60
CA PHE A 135 -21.17 7.35 -4.71
C PHE A 135 -22.60 6.98 -5.10
N ILE A 136 -22.80 5.76 -5.58
CA ILE A 136 -24.13 5.15 -5.61
C ILE A 136 -24.53 5.05 -4.15
N LYS A 137 -25.35 6.01 -3.70
CA LYS A 137 -26.15 5.84 -2.51
C LYS A 137 -27.00 4.60 -2.77
N PHE A 138 -26.74 3.53 -2.02
CA PHE A 138 -27.78 2.53 -1.78
C PHE A 138 -28.83 3.24 -0.94
N GLU A 139 -29.77 3.91 -1.61
CA GLU A 139 -30.96 4.43 -0.95
C GLU A 139 -31.76 3.22 -0.47
N SER A 140 -31.85 3.09 0.85
CA SER A 140 -32.64 2.06 1.50
C SER A 140 -34.09 2.23 1.05
N THR A 141 -34.58 1.31 0.24
CA THR A 141 -35.95 1.31 -0.28
C THR A 141 -36.94 1.41 0.88
N PRO A 142 -37.72 2.50 1.01
CA PRO A 142 -38.88 2.47 1.88
C PRO A 142 -39.89 1.50 1.27
N ALA A 143 -40.44 0.61 2.10
CA ALA A 143 -41.56 -0.23 1.67
C ALA A 143 -42.78 0.65 1.41
N LEU A 144 -43.52 0.33 0.34
CA LEU A 144 -44.87 0.81 0.09
C LEU A 144 -45.73 -0.42 -0.19
N ASP A 145 -46.69 -0.66 0.68
CA ASP A 145 -47.68 -1.73 0.53
C ASP A 145 -48.90 -1.25 -0.28
N ASP A 146 -49.47 -2.20 -1.02
CA ASP A 146 -50.90 -2.32 -1.37
C ASP A 146 -51.53 -1.39 -2.45
N ALA A 147 -52.69 -1.87 -2.94
CA ALA A 147 -53.75 -1.19 -3.70
C ALA A 147 -53.48 -0.74 -5.16
N GLY A 148 -53.65 -1.68 -6.10
CA GLY A 148 -54.94 -1.71 -6.84
C GLY A 148 -55.04 -1.12 -8.27
N ASP A 149 -55.61 -1.98 -9.14
CA ASP A 149 -56.51 -1.70 -10.27
C ASP A 149 -55.97 -1.33 -11.68
N ASP A 150 -56.72 -1.84 -12.67
CA ASP A 150 -56.44 -2.00 -14.10
C ASP A 150 -56.12 -0.73 -14.94
N LEU A 151 -55.43 -0.91 -16.10
CA LEU A 151 -56.07 -0.90 -17.44
C LEU A 151 -55.09 -0.87 -18.65
N VAL A 152 -55.31 -1.81 -19.60
CA VAL A 152 -55.03 -1.74 -21.07
C VAL A 152 -53.56 -1.71 -21.55
N GLY A 153 -53.32 -2.31 -22.73
CA GLY A 153 -51.97 -2.56 -23.31
C GLY A 153 -51.58 -1.72 -24.55
N PRO A 154 -51.06 -2.32 -25.65
CA PRO A 154 -49.67 -2.03 -26.03
C PRO A 154 -49.43 -1.37 -27.40
N LEU A 155 -48.37 -0.57 -27.49
CA LEU A 155 -47.70 -0.05 -28.71
C LEU A 155 -46.19 -0.02 -28.38
N ASN A 156 -45.25 -0.73 -29.03
CA ASN A 156 -44.87 -0.78 -30.45
C ASN A 156 -44.30 0.54 -31.01
N THR A 157 -42.98 0.62 -31.18
CA THR A 157 -42.28 0.86 -32.47
C THR A 157 -40.80 1.20 -32.25
N SER A 158 -39.91 0.63 -33.08
CA SER A 158 -38.62 1.26 -33.39
C SER A 158 -38.79 2.19 -34.61
N PRO A 159 -37.85 3.13 -34.82
CA PRO A 159 -37.26 3.18 -36.16
C PRO A 159 -35.72 3.23 -36.13
N SER A 160 -35.13 2.90 -37.28
CA SER A 160 -33.70 3.05 -37.60
C SER A 160 -33.51 4.21 -38.61
N SER A 161 -32.42 4.20 -39.40
CA SER A 161 -32.01 5.20 -40.41
C SER A 161 -31.35 6.47 -39.83
N GLU A 162 -30.33 7.10 -40.43
CA GLU A 162 -29.49 6.80 -41.63
C GLU A 162 -28.08 7.39 -41.38
N ILE A 163 -26.97 6.73 -41.74
CA ILE A 163 -26.24 6.82 -43.03
C ILE A 163 -26.01 8.26 -43.53
N THR A 164 -24.73 8.68 -43.65
CA THR A 164 -24.08 9.06 -44.94
C THR A 164 -22.57 9.28 -44.76
N SER A 165 -21.80 8.96 -45.80
CA SER A 165 -20.33 8.95 -45.88
C SER A 165 -19.68 10.25 -46.41
N VAL A 166 -18.41 10.48 -46.08
CA VAL A 166 -17.46 11.28 -46.88
C VAL A 166 -16.11 10.53 -46.96
N SER A 167 -15.32 10.76 -48.02
CA SER A 167 -14.22 9.86 -48.45
C SER A 167 -12.88 10.56 -48.70
N ILE A 168 -11.79 9.90 -48.25
CA ILE A 168 -10.38 9.83 -48.74
C ILE A 168 -9.83 10.91 -49.72
N PRO A 169 -8.58 11.40 -49.51
CA PRO A 169 -7.45 10.93 -50.34
C PRO A 169 -6.19 10.51 -49.54
N ILE A 170 -5.18 9.93 -50.23
CA ILE A 170 -4.03 9.17 -49.65
C ILE A 170 -2.70 9.42 -50.44
N LYS A 171 -1.54 9.32 -49.75
CA LYS A 171 -0.14 9.12 -50.25
C LYS A 171 0.59 10.31 -50.94
N PRO A 172 1.93 10.25 -51.19
CA PRO A 172 2.98 9.35 -50.63
C PRO A 172 4.33 9.99 -50.18
N SER A 173 4.97 9.36 -49.19
CA SER A 173 6.41 9.43 -48.79
C SER A 173 6.70 8.28 -47.79
N LEU A 174 7.86 7.59 -47.65
CA LEU A 174 9.15 7.51 -48.37
C LEU A 174 10.08 8.74 -48.29
N ASN A 175 11.38 8.68 -47.89
CA ASN A 175 12.31 7.66 -47.31
C ASN A 175 13.32 8.41 -46.36
N THR A 176 14.41 7.91 -45.74
CA THR A 176 15.20 6.65 -45.74
C THR A 176 16.08 6.58 -44.46
N ASP A 177 16.49 5.39 -43.99
CA ASP A 177 17.67 5.21 -43.10
C ASP A 177 18.99 5.24 -43.90
N PRO A 178 20.13 5.63 -43.29
CA PRO A 178 21.07 4.59 -42.80
C PRO A 178 21.76 4.91 -41.46
N ALA A 179 22.43 3.90 -40.87
CA ALA A 179 23.04 3.93 -39.55
C ALA A 179 24.58 4.30 -39.56
N PRO A 180 25.42 3.93 -38.58
CA PRO A 180 25.86 4.87 -37.53
C PRO A 180 27.39 5.06 -37.41
N PRO A 181 27.87 6.02 -36.59
CA PRO A 181 29.27 6.10 -36.15
C PRO A 181 29.50 5.63 -34.69
N LYS A 182 30.76 5.32 -34.36
CA LYS A 182 31.22 4.72 -33.07
C LYS A 182 32.64 5.24 -32.73
N ILE A 183 32.84 5.96 -31.61
CA ILE A 183 34.13 6.32 -30.93
C ILE A 183 33.88 7.36 -29.79
N ILE A 184 34.66 7.55 -28.70
CA ILE A 184 35.37 6.63 -27.77
C ILE A 184 35.81 7.39 -26.48
N ALA A 185 36.12 6.66 -25.40
CA ALA A 185 36.93 7.03 -24.20
C ALA A 185 36.49 8.12 -23.16
N ALA A 186 36.30 7.66 -21.92
CA ALA A 186 36.92 8.11 -20.65
C ALA A 186 36.66 9.50 -19.97
N GLU A 187 35.91 9.45 -18.84
CA GLU A 187 36.17 10.05 -17.49
C GLU A 187 36.36 11.60 -17.30
N PRO A 188 36.21 12.18 -16.08
CA PRO A 188 36.10 11.58 -14.73
C PRO A 188 34.89 12.04 -13.85
N LYS A 189 34.90 11.63 -12.57
CA LYS A 189 33.86 11.82 -11.53
C LYS A 189 33.91 13.17 -10.80
N PRO A 190 32.83 13.50 -10.06
CA PRO A 190 32.94 14.01 -8.69
C PRO A 190 32.71 12.91 -7.62
N THR A 191 33.46 12.96 -6.52
CA THR A 191 33.20 12.22 -5.25
C THR A 191 32.16 12.99 -4.41
N VAL A 192 31.48 12.45 -3.39
CA VAL A 192 31.95 11.91 -2.08
C VAL A 192 31.08 10.70 -1.60
N PRO A 193 31.27 10.06 -0.42
CA PRO A 193 31.29 8.59 -0.37
C PRO A 193 30.15 7.93 0.43
N LEU A 194 29.96 6.63 0.17
CA LEU A 194 29.59 5.66 1.21
C LEU A 194 30.33 4.34 0.95
N SER A 195 31.25 3.97 1.86
CA SER A 195 32.12 2.81 1.67
C SER A 195 31.53 1.53 2.28
N THR A 196 31.10 0.62 1.43
CA THR A 196 31.11 -0.82 1.69
C THR A 196 31.63 -1.49 0.42
N PRO A 197 32.54 -2.47 0.49
CA PRO A 197 33.03 -3.16 -0.71
C PRO A 197 31.90 -4.00 -1.32
N ALA A 198 31.18 -3.39 -2.26
CA ALA A 198 30.18 -4.07 -3.06
C ALA A 198 30.87 -5.02 -4.04
N ASN A 199 30.97 -6.30 -3.65
CA ASN A 199 31.47 -7.37 -4.50
C ASN A 199 30.44 -7.63 -5.63
N PHE A 200 30.55 -6.90 -6.73
CA PHE A 200 29.73 -7.10 -7.91
C PHE A 200 29.99 -8.48 -8.53
N VAL A 201 28.93 -9.10 -9.05
CA VAL A 201 28.96 -10.41 -9.68
C VAL A 201 28.47 -10.27 -11.12
N SER A 202 29.22 -10.84 -12.05
CA SER A 202 28.82 -10.96 -13.44
C SER A 202 27.75 -12.05 -13.59
N ILE A 203 26.69 -11.73 -14.31
CA ILE A 203 25.66 -12.70 -14.71
C ILE A 203 25.32 -12.55 -16.19
N LYS A 204 24.87 -13.65 -16.78
CA LYS A 204 24.28 -13.70 -18.12
C LYS A 204 22.79 -14.04 -18.02
N PHE A 205 21.93 -13.30 -18.69
CA PHE A 205 20.49 -13.56 -18.69
C PHE A 205 20.14 -14.76 -19.59
N VAL A 206 19.37 -15.69 -19.03
CA VAL A 206 18.82 -16.88 -19.73
C VAL A 206 17.43 -16.58 -20.29
N HIS A 207 16.72 -15.62 -19.71
CA HIS A 207 15.43 -15.11 -20.16
C HIS A 207 15.37 -13.60 -19.99
N ALA A 208 14.61 -12.91 -20.85
CA ALA A 208 14.43 -11.46 -20.76
C ALA A 208 13.91 -11.01 -19.38
N VAL A 209 14.42 -9.86 -18.92
CA VAL A 209 14.07 -9.26 -17.62
C VAL A 209 13.67 -7.80 -17.84
N PRO A 210 12.44 -7.38 -17.49
CA PRO A 210 12.03 -5.99 -17.61
C PRO A 210 12.82 -5.09 -16.63
N SER A 211 12.79 -3.78 -16.85
CA SER A 211 13.52 -2.84 -15.99
C SER A 211 13.02 -2.86 -14.54
N PHE A 212 13.95 -2.72 -13.58
CA PHE A 212 13.67 -2.70 -12.15
C PHE A 212 14.57 -1.68 -11.43
N VAL A 213 14.18 -1.28 -10.21
CA VAL A 213 14.95 -0.37 -9.35
C VAL A 213 15.55 -1.15 -8.18
N TRP A 214 16.78 -0.84 -7.77
CA TRP A 214 17.45 -1.49 -6.63
C TRP A 214 17.73 -0.57 -5.44
N LYS A 215 18.35 -1.13 -4.38
CA LYS A 215 18.72 -0.48 -3.11
C LYS A 215 19.57 0.80 -3.28
N ASP A 216 20.29 0.95 -4.38
CA ASP A 216 21.09 2.15 -4.70
C ASP A 216 20.29 3.21 -5.48
N MET A 217 18.97 3.04 -5.57
CA MET A 217 18.01 3.89 -6.29
C MET A 217 18.22 3.99 -7.81
N LYS A 218 19.06 3.13 -8.41
CA LYS A 218 19.24 3.10 -9.87
C LYS A 218 18.27 2.14 -10.56
N VAL A 219 17.94 2.49 -11.80
CA VAL A 219 17.22 1.63 -12.74
C VAL A 219 18.22 0.68 -13.41
N TYR A 220 17.86 -0.60 -13.47
CA TYR A 220 18.58 -1.67 -14.16
C TYR A 220 17.67 -2.30 -15.22
N GLY A 221 18.18 -2.57 -16.41
CA GLY A 221 17.43 -3.14 -17.52
C GLY A 221 16.57 -2.12 -18.30
N PRO A 222 15.72 -2.57 -19.25
CA PRO A 222 15.44 -3.97 -19.58
C PRO A 222 16.68 -4.71 -20.08
N PHE A 223 16.71 -6.03 -19.83
CA PHE A 223 17.80 -6.90 -20.23
C PHE A 223 17.30 -8.01 -21.15
N ASP A 224 18.04 -8.26 -22.23
CA ASP A 224 17.68 -9.24 -23.25
C ASP A 224 18.30 -10.63 -23.02
N THR A 225 17.73 -11.63 -23.69
CA THR A 225 18.20 -13.02 -23.54
C THR A 225 19.60 -13.19 -24.12
N GLY A 226 20.54 -13.61 -23.28
CA GLY A 226 21.96 -13.76 -23.61
C GLY A 226 22.85 -12.58 -23.21
N GLU A 227 22.28 -11.45 -22.79
CA GLU A 227 23.04 -10.28 -22.33
C GLU A 227 23.82 -10.58 -21.04
N THR A 228 25.00 -9.97 -20.88
CA THR A 228 25.87 -10.14 -19.70
C THR A 228 26.10 -8.80 -19.00
N THR A 229 25.88 -8.75 -17.68
CA THR A 229 25.97 -7.52 -16.88
C THR A 229 26.59 -7.78 -15.50
N SER A 230 27.06 -6.72 -14.84
CA SER A 230 27.68 -6.77 -13.51
C SER A 230 26.78 -6.08 -12.48
N ILE A 231 26.32 -6.83 -11.48
CA ILE A 231 25.28 -6.40 -10.52
C ILE A 231 25.58 -6.86 -9.10
N PHE A 232 24.84 -6.31 -8.13
CA PHE A 232 24.98 -6.70 -6.72
C PHE A 232 24.66 -8.19 -6.50
N PRO A 233 25.36 -8.87 -5.58
CA PRO A 233 25.31 -10.33 -5.44
C PRO A 233 23.93 -10.83 -5.01
N GLU A 234 23.21 -10.05 -4.20
CA GLU A 234 21.82 -10.30 -3.80
C GLU A 234 20.87 -10.40 -5.02
N ILE A 235 21.08 -9.56 -6.04
CA ILE A 235 20.27 -9.55 -7.27
C ILE A 235 20.67 -10.76 -8.14
N ALA A 236 21.97 -11.00 -8.30
CA ALA A 236 22.49 -12.14 -9.05
C ALA A 236 21.92 -13.46 -8.49
N GLU A 237 21.94 -13.64 -7.17
CA GLU A 237 21.34 -14.80 -6.51
C GLU A 237 19.82 -14.87 -6.68
N LEU A 238 19.11 -13.74 -6.59
CA LEU A 238 17.66 -13.70 -6.82
C LEU A 238 17.26 -14.08 -8.26
N LEU A 239 18.06 -13.66 -9.26
CA LEU A 239 17.83 -13.96 -10.68
C LEU A 239 18.18 -15.41 -11.03
N VAL A 240 19.28 -15.94 -10.49
CA VAL A 240 19.69 -17.34 -10.61
C VAL A 240 18.67 -18.25 -9.94
N ARG A 241 18.22 -17.94 -8.72
CA ARG A 241 17.18 -18.70 -8.00
C ARG A 241 15.82 -18.69 -8.72
N LYS A 242 15.57 -17.70 -9.59
CA LYS A 242 14.39 -17.61 -10.46
C LYS A 242 14.60 -18.21 -11.86
N GLY A 243 15.76 -18.83 -12.14
CA GLY A 243 16.08 -19.41 -13.44
C GLY A 243 16.17 -18.41 -14.60
N ARG A 244 16.35 -17.12 -14.30
CA ARG A 244 16.39 -16.04 -15.32
C ARG A 244 17.79 -15.60 -15.70
N ALA A 245 18.80 -15.99 -14.93
CA ALA A 245 20.19 -15.71 -15.20
C ALA A 245 21.10 -16.83 -14.67
N GLU A 246 22.34 -16.85 -15.16
CA GLU A 246 23.43 -17.73 -14.76
C GLU A 246 24.65 -16.87 -14.38
N LYS A 247 25.50 -17.34 -13.46
CA LYS A 247 26.74 -16.61 -13.08
C LYS A 247 27.85 -16.93 -14.09
N VAL A 248 28.70 -15.94 -14.37
CA VAL A 248 29.83 -16.03 -15.34
C VAL A 248 31.11 -15.50 -14.69
#